data_AF-A0A260MCA9-F1
#
_entry.id   AF-A0A260MCA9-F1
#
_cell.length_a   1.000
_cell.length_b   1.000
_cell.length_c   1.000
_cell.angle_alpha   90.00
_cell.angle_beta   90.00
_cell.angle_gamma   90.00
#
_symmetry.space_group_name_H-M   'P 1'
#
loop_
_entity.id
_entity.type
_entity.pdbx_description
1 polymer ?
#
loop_
_entity_poly.entity_id
_entity_poly.type
_entity_poly.pdbx_seq_one_letter_code
_entity_poly.pdbx_strand_id
1 'polypeptide(L)'
;MLKKVLAGVALAIGGAVLLAPTASAAPEDNPFGPTDSTANFVSAFDPAAYGAASATSLIASPFGTSRQIDCWSFHARGSCSQNGRVLTEIRIPAGSSEWDYRTLYVYNPF
;
A
#
# COMPACT_ATOMS: atom_id res chain seq x y z
N MET A 1 -39.17 -39.14 25.80
CA MET A 1 -39.06 -38.89 24.35
C MET A 1 -38.69 -37.44 23.98
N LEU A 2 -38.41 -36.56 24.96
CA LEU A 2 -38.09 -35.14 24.74
C LEU A 2 -36.66 -34.88 24.22
N LYS A 3 -35.71 -35.80 24.47
CA LYS A 3 -34.29 -35.65 24.09
C LYS A 3 -34.02 -35.79 22.59
N LYS A 4 -34.93 -36.43 21.84
CA LYS A 4 -34.81 -36.58 20.38
C LYS A 4 -35.28 -35.33 19.62
N VAL A 5 -36.08 -34.47 20.26
CA VAL A 5 -36.64 -33.26 19.63
C VAL A 5 -35.64 -32.11 19.66
N LEU A 6 -34.84 -31.97 20.74
CA LEU A 6 -33.83 -30.90 20.83
C LEU A 6 -32.69 -31.03 19.81
N ALA A 7 -32.32 -32.26 19.43
CA ALA A 7 -31.24 -32.47 18.46
C ALA A 7 -31.61 -32.06 17.02
N GLY A 8 -32.91 -32.11 16.68
CA GLY A 8 -33.39 -31.75 15.34
C GLY A 8 -33.41 -30.23 15.07
N VAL A 9 -33.63 -29.42 16.12
CA VAL A 9 -33.72 -27.95 15.97
C VAL A 9 -32.35 -27.30 15.82
N ALA A 10 -31.30 -27.86 16.45
CA ALA A 10 -29.94 -27.32 16.33
C ALA A 10 -29.36 -27.43 14.91
N LEU A 11 -29.70 -28.48 14.17
CA LEU A 11 -29.23 -28.70 12.79
C LEU A 11 -29.93 -27.80 11.76
N ALA A 12 -31.18 -27.39 12.02
CA ALA A 12 -31.92 -26.51 11.13
C ALA A 12 -31.46 -25.04 11.21
N ILE A 13 -30.96 -24.60 12.36
CA ILE A 13 -30.44 -23.23 12.54
C ILE A 13 -28.99 -23.12 12.03
N GLY A 14 -28.19 -24.19 12.13
CA GLY A 14 -26.81 -24.21 11.63
C GLY A 14 -26.69 -24.09 10.11
N GLY A 15 -27.67 -24.59 9.34
CA GLY A 15 -27.65 -24.53 7.88
C GLY A 15 -27.94 -23.14 7.29
N ALA A 16 -28.69 -22.29 8.01
CA ALA A 16 -29.08 -20.98 7.52
C ALA A 16 -27.96 -19.93 7.60
N VAL A 17 -26.96 -20.13 8.48
CA VAL A 17 -25.81 -19.21 8.62
C VAL A 17 -24.82 -19.37 7.46
N LEU A 18 -24.85 -20.49 6.72
CA LEU A 18 -23.97 -20.74 5.57
C LEU A 18 -24.43 -20.04 4.28
N LEU A 19 -25.64 -19.47 4.28
CA LEU A 19 -26.22 -18.73 3.15
C LEU A 19 -26.27 -17.23 3.38
N ALA A 20 -25.74 -16.74 4.50
CA ALA A 20 -25.44 -15.32 4.58
C ALA A 20 -24.47 -15.03 3.41
N PRO A 21 -24.78 -14.05 2.54
CA PRO A 21 -23.79 -13.58 1.59
C PRO A 21 -22.56 -13.28 2.41
N THR A 22 -21.44 -13.93 2.11
CA THR A 22 -20.17 -13.47 2.61
C THR A 22 -20.15 -11.99 2.23
N ALA A 23 -20.13 -11.11 3.22
CA ALA A 23 -19.85 -9.70 2.99
C ALA A 23 -18.39 -9.69 2.50
N SER A 24 -18.22 -10.01 1.22
CA SER A 24 -16.99 -9.77 0.50
C SER A 24 -16.92 -8.25 0.47
N ALA A 25 -15.96 -7.70 1.20
CA ALA A 25 -15.51 -6.35 0.92
C ALA A 25 -15.24 -6.31 -0.58
N ALA A 26 -16.11 -5.66 -1.36
CA ALA A 26 -15.77 -5.28 -2.72
C ALA A 26 -14.42 -4.55 -2.63
N PRO A 27 -13.51 -4.72 -3.59
CA PRO A 27 -12.29 -3.93 -3.62
C PRO A 27 -12.73 -2.49 -3.43
N GLU A 28 -12.31 -1.90 -2.33
CA GLU A 28 -12.77 -0.59 -1.93
C GLU A 28 -12.33 0.33 -3.07
N ASP A 29 -13.27 0.82 -3.87
CA ASP A 29 -13.02 1.83 -4.90
C ASP A 29 -12.79 3.15 -4.15
N ASN A 30 -11.74 3.14 -3.33
CA ASN A 30 -11.27 4.22 -2.53
C ASN A 30 -10.29 4.97 -3.42
N PRO A 31 -10.70 6.08 -4.06
CA PRO A 31 -9.82 6.86 -4.92
C PRO A 31 -8.64 7.47 -4.16
N PHE A 32 -8.64 7.38 -2.82
CA PHE A 32 -7.56 7.82 -1.93
C PHE A 32 -6.77 6.66 -1.33
N GLY A 33 -7.06 5.41 -1.72
CA GLY A 33 -6.35 4.22 -1.26
C GLY A 33 -4.97 4.07 -1.90
N PRO A 34 -4.14 3.12 -1.41
CA PRO A 34 -2.84 2.85 -2.01
C PRO A 34 -2.99 2.43 -3.47
N THR A 35 -2.26 3.10 -4.36
CA THR A 35 -2.20 2.82 -5.79
C THR A 35 -0.77 2.59 -6.25
N ASP A 36 -0.59 1.74 -7.26
CA ASP A 36 0.72 1.48 -7.83
C ASP A 36 1.32 2.76 -8.40
N SER A 37 2.39 3.20 -7.76
CA SER A 37 3.13 4.41 -8.10
C SER A 37 4.55 4.10 -8.56
N THR A 38 4.88 2.84 -8.84
CA THR A 38 6.25 2.39 -9.11
C THR A 38 6.94 3.15 -10.24
N ALA A 39 6.19 3.56 -11.28
CA ALA A 39 6.71 4.34 -12.40
C ALA A 39 7.21 5.75 -12.00
N ASN A 40 6.80 6.26 -10.83
CA ASN A 40 7.22 7.54 -10.28
C ASN A 40 8.50 7.44 -9.45
N PHE A 41 9.15 6.28 -9.44
CA PHE A 41 10.38 6.03 -8.70
C PHE A 41 11.53 5.62 -9.60
N VAL A 42 12.73 6.01 -9.19
CA VAL A 42 13.99 5.51 -9.73
C VAL A 42 14.88 5.11 -8.55
N SER A 43 15.66 4.04 -8.70
CA SER A 43 16.60 3.64 -7.64
C SER A 43 17.63 4.74 -7.42
N ALA A 44 17.92 5.06 -6.15
CA ALA A 44 18.99 6.01 -5.80
C ALA A 44 20.39 5.54 -6.25
N PHE A 45 20.53 4.27 -6.60
CA PHE A 45 21.78 3.67 -7.08
C PHE A 45 21.85 3.54 -8.61
N ASP A 46 20.78 3.91 -9.32
CA ASP A 46 20.77 3.95 -10.78
C ASP A 46 21.45 5.24 -11.28
N PRO A 47 22.47 5.16 -12.16
CA PRO A 47 23.09 6.35 -12.74
C PRO A 47 22.10 7.31 -13.42
N ALA A 48 21.03 6.78 -14.02
CA ALA A 48 20.00 7.59 -14.68
C ALA A 48 19.24 8.49 -13.70
N ALA A 49 19.22 8.15 -12.41
CA ALA A 49 18.55 8.92 -11.37
C ALA A 49 19.05 10.37 -11.28
N TYR A 50 20.31 10.62 -11.64
CA TYR A 50 20.94 11.94 -11.55
C TYR A 50 21.06 12.65 -12.91
N GLY A 51 20.41 12.11 -13.93
CA GLY A 51 20.37 12.70 -15.28
C GLY A 51 18.95 12.68 -15.83
N ALA A 52 18.67 11.74 -16.74
CA ALA A 52 17.40 11.64 -17.45
C ALA A 52 16.17 11.45 -16.54
N ALA A 53 16.32 10.84 -15.37
CA ALA A 53 15.26 10.62 -14.39
C ALA A 53 15.38 11.55 -13.16
N SER A 54 16.00 12.72 -13.31
CA SER A 54 16.24 13.68 -12.22
C SER A 54 14.96 14.22 -11.57
N ALA A 55 13.85 14.26 -12.30
CA ALA A 55 12.54 14.69 -11.79
C ALA A 55 11.77 13.58 -11.02
N THR A 56 12.22 12.33 -11.12
CA THR A 56 11.55 11.17 -10.52
C THR A 56 11.95 11.00 -9.04
N SER A 57 11.04 10.55 -8.17
CA SER A 57 11.36 10.29 -6.76
C SER A 57 12.43 9.20 -6.62
N LEU A 58 13.29 9.32 -5.62
CA LEU A 58 14.33 8.33 -5.34
C LEU A 58 13.80 7.24 -4.42
N ILE A 59 14.22 5.99 -4.65
CA ILE A 59 14.04 4.89 -3.69
C ILE A 59 15.38 4.25 -3.32
N ALA A 60 15.61 4.13 -2.02
CA ALA A 60 16.66 3.32 -1.42
C ALA A 60 16.03 2.11 -0.74
N SER A 61 15.89 1.01 -1.48
CA SER A 61 15.39 -0.26 -0.98
C SER A 61 16.18 -1.42 -1.58
N PRO A 62 16.23 -2.60 -0.90
CA PRO A 62 16.86 -3.79 -1.47
C PRO A 62 16.13 -4.33 -2.70
N PHE A 63 14.91 -3.87 -2.96
CA PHE A 63 14.10 -4.27 -4.11
C PHE A 63 14.17 -3.25 -5.25
N GLY A 64 14.64 -2.03 -5.00
CA GLY A 64 14.58 -0.91 -5.94
C GLY A 64 13.17 -0.73 -6.49
N THR A 65 13.05 -0.60 -7.81
CA THR A 65 11.79 -0.52 -8.55
C THR A 65 11.31 -1.87 -9.10
N SER A 66 12.00 -2.98 -8.77
CA SER A 66 11.60 -4.33 -9.20
C SER A 66 10.39 -4.89 -8.43
N ARG A 67 10.00 -4.23 -7.34
CA ARG A 67 8.79 -4.52 -6.58
C ARG A 67 7.87 -3.31 -6.56
N GLN A 68 6.57 -3.60 -6.62
CA GLN A 68 5.51 -2.61 -6.59
C GLN A 68 5.63 -1.68 -5.36
N ILE A 69 5.51 -0.39 -5.62
CA ILE A 69 5.50 0.67 -4.61
C ILE A 69 4.10 1.28 -4.63
N ASP A 70 3.37 1.11 -3.54
CA ASP A 70 2.01 1.60 -3.41
C ASP A 70 1.99 2.87 -2.58
N CYS A 71 1.48 3.95 -3.15
CA CYS A 71 1.36 5.24 -2.48
C CYS A 71 -0.09 5.67 -2.37
N TRP A 72 -0.40 6.41 -1.31
CA TRP A 72 -1.67 7.08 -1.15
C TRP A 72 -1.45 8.52 -0.71
N SER A 73 -2.41 9.38 -1.01
CA SER A 73 -2.42 10.76 -0.51
C SER A 73 -3.84 11.26 -0.26
N PHE A 74 -4.00 11.95 0.86
CA PHE A 74 -5.25 12.58 1.26
C PHE A 74 -4.96 13.82 2.13
N HIS A 75 -5.61 14.96 1.84
CA HIS A 75 -5.43 16.24 2.56
C HIS A 75 -3.95 16.62 2.84
N ALA A 76 -3.10 16.57 1.82
CA ALA A 76 -1.66 16.85 1.93
C ALA A 76 -0.90 15.96 2.93
N ARG A 77 -1.50 14.82 3.30
CA ARG A 77 -0.83 13.69 3.91
C ARG A 77 -0.69 12.59 2.87
N GLY A 78 0.32 11.77 3.02
CA GLY A 78 0.51 10.63 2.15
C GLY A 78 1.57 9.73 2.73
N SER A 79 1.61 8.52 2.21
CA SER A 79 2.63 7.55 2.56
C SER A 79 2.78 6.57 1.41
N CYS A 80 3.99 6.08 1.24
CA CYS A 80 4.30 5.03 0.29
C CYS A 80 4.72 3.79 1.06
N SER A 81 4.39 2.63 0.51
CA SER A 81 4.78 1.34 1.05
C SER A 81 5.34 0.46 -0.05
N GLN A 82 6.26 -0.42 0.32
CA GLN A 82 6.79 -1.44 -0.57
C GLN A 82 6.88 -2.74 0.23
N ASN A 83 6.42 -3.84 -0.35
CA ASN A 83 6.49 -5.16 0.29
C ASN A 83 5.86 -5.18 1.70
N GLY A 84 4.72 -4.52 1.87
CA GLY A 84 3.99 -4.45 3.15
C GLY A 84 4.64 -3.57 4.21
N ARG A 85 5.67 -2.77 3.88
CA ARG A 85 6.32 -1.84 4.81
C ARG A 85 6.22 -0.41 4.34
N VAL A 86 5.93 0.50 5.27
CA VAL A 86 5.95 1.94 5.02
C VAL A 86 7.38 2.40 4.77
N LEU A 87 7.55 3.20 3.72
CA LEU A 87 8.81 3.84 3.38
C LEU A 87 8.98 5.12 4.18
N THR A 88 10.19 5.35 4.68
CA THR A 88 10.55 6.61 5.33
C THR A 88 10.80 7.67 4.28
N GLU A 89 10.07 8.78 4.34
CA GLU A 89 10.21 9.90 3.43
C GLU A 89 11.27 10.90 3.92
N ILE A 90 12.22 11.24 3.05
CA ILE A 90 13.25 12.25 3.31
C ILE A 90 13.21 13.27 2.17
N ARG A 91 13.10 14.55 2.53
CA ARG A 91 13.10 15.67 1.58
C ARG A 91 14.54 16.15 1.36
N ILE A 92 15.08 15.97 0.16
CA ILE A 92 16.43 16.42 -0.21
C ILE A 92 16.31 17.77 -0.92
N PRO A 93 16.94 18.84 -0.41
CA PRO A 93 17.01 20.11 -1.12
C PRO A 93 17.68 19.93 -2.49
N ALA A 94 17.01 20.35 -3.56
CA ALA A 94 17.46 20.22 -4.93
C ALA A 94 17.73 21.58 -5.61
N GLY A 95 17.47 22.69 -4.92
CA GLY A 95 17.66 24.05 -5.43
C GLY A 95 17.75 25.08 -4.32
N SER A 96 17.53 26.34 -4.69
CA SER A 96 17.67 27.50 -3.79
C SER A 96 16.37 27.95 -3.13
N SER A 97 15.24 27.32 -3.43
CA SER A 97 13.95 27.61 -2.79
C SER A 97 13.46 26.48 -1.88
N GLU A 98 12.57 26.81 -0.94
CA GLU A 98 11.93 25.84 -0.03
C GLU A 98 11.11 24.76 -0.79
N TRP A 99 10.66 25.07 -2.01
CA TRP A 99 9.88 24.18 -2.85
C TRP A 99 10.72 23.33 -3.80
N ASP A 100 12.01 23.62 -3.91
CA ASP A 100 12.94 22.83 -4.72
C ASP A 100 13.47 21.67 -3.89
N TYR A 101 12.70 20.61 -3.84
CA TYR A 101 13.11 19.36 -3.21
C TYR A 101 12.84 18.16 -4.10
N ARG A 102 13.69 17.15 -3.91
CA ARG A 102 13.48 15.82 -4.43
C ARG A 102 13.29 14.86 -3.26
N THR A 103 12.27 14.03 -3.34
CA THR A 103 11.95 13.11 -2.27
C THR A 103 12.71 11.79 -2.42
N LEU A 104 13.32 11.34 -1.32
CA LEU A 104 13.94 10.03 -1.17
C LEU A 104 13.09 9.17 -0.23
N TYR A 105 12.71 8.00 -0.70
CA TYR A 105 12.00 7.00 0.07
C TYR A 105 12.94 5.87 0.48
N VAL A 106 13.06 5.61 1.78
CA VAL A 106 13.97 4.63 2.35
C VAL A 106 13.18 3.45 2.90
N TYR A 107 13.52 2.24 2.49
CA TYR A 107 12.92 1.03 3.04
C TYR A 107 13.51 0.73 4.43
N ASN A 108 12.65 0.70 5.44
CA ASN A 108 13.03 0.29 6.80
C ASN A 108 12.57 -1.16 7.08
N PRO A 109 13.50 -2.11 7.29
CA PRO A 109 13.18 -3.50 7.61
C PRO A 109 12.87 -3.75 9.10
N PHE A 110 12.84 -2.73 9.95
CA PHE A 110 12.53 -2.84 11.37
C PHE A 110 11.18 -2.22 11.68
#